data_AF-A0A011TF27-F1
#
_entry.id   AF-A0A011TF27-F1
#
_cell.length_a   1.000
_cell.length_b   1.000
_cell.length_c   1.000
_cell.angle_alpha   90.00
_cell.angle_beta   90.00
_cell.angle_gamma   90.00
#
_symmetry.space_group_name_H-M   'P 1'
#
loop_
_entity.id
_entity.type
_entity.pdbx_description
1 polymer ?
#
loop_
_entity_poly.entity_id
_entity_poly.type
_entity_poly.pdbx_seq_one_letter_code
_entity_poly.pdbx_strand_id
1 'polypeptide(L)' 'MAKLTPRLKDALAELQRYTEDRNVIYWWRRASMAKLAEIGLAETYRPASVSRTRKMLPYRITPAGRAALTEGKDE' A
#
# COMPACT_ATOMS: atom_id res chain seq x y z
N MET A 1 -7.20 -11.08 14.41
CA MET A 1 -6.53 -10.36 13.29
C MET A 1 -6.99 -11.00 11.98
N ALA A 2 -7.46 -10.21 11.01
CA ALA A 2 -7.81 -10.76 9.70
C ALA A 2 -6.54 -11.32 9.04
N LYS A 3 -6.53 -12.61 8.67
CA LYS A 3 -5.38 -13.20 7.95
C LYS A 3 -5.22 -12.48 6.60
N LEU A 4 -4.04 -11.91 6.36
CA LEU A 4 -3.66 -11.42 5.03
C LEU A 4 -3.65 -12.60 4.06
N THR A 5 -4.47 -12.51 3.01
CA THR A 5 -4.38 -13.49 1.92
C THR A 5 -3.06 -13.31 1.17
N PRO A 6 -2.50 -14.36 0.55
CA PRO A 6 -1.26 -14.26 -0.23
C PRO A 6 -1.31 -13.11 -1.26
N ARG A 7 -2.45 -12.96 -1.94
CA ARG A 7 -2.68 -11.88 -2.91
C ARG A 7 -2.57 -10.48 -2.29
N LEU A 8 -3.04 -10.29 -1.05
CA LEU A 8 -2.92 -9.00 -0.36
C LEU A 8 -1.49 -8.77 0.13
N LYS A 9 -0.79 -9.83 0.58
CA LYS A 9 0.63 -9.75 0.97
C LYS A 9 1.51 -9.35 -0.22
N ASP A 10 1.30 -9.97 -1.38
CA ASP A 10 1.99 -9.60 -2.63
C ASP A 10 1.73 -8.16 -3.04
N ALA A 11 0.46 -7.72 -2.96
CA ALA A 11 0.10 -6.34 -3.29
C ALA A 11 0.74 -5.33 -2.33
N LEU A 12 0.82 -5.67 -1.04
CA LEU A 12 1.46 -4.84 -0.01
C LEU A 12 2.98 -4.76 -0.21
N ALA A 13 3.64 -5.89 -0.53
CA ALA A 13 5.06 -5.94 -0.85
C ALA A 13 5.39 -5.15 -2.13
N GLU A 14 4.54 -5.25 -3.15
CA GLU A 14 4.65 -4.44 -4.37
C GLU A 14 4.53 -2.95 -4.04
N LEU A 15 3.53 -2.56 -3.25
CA LEU A 15 3.35 -1.16 -2.81
C LEU A 15 4.60 -0.62 -2.10
N GLN A 16 5.19 -1.39 -1.17
CA GLN A 16 6.43 -1.00 -0.49
C GLN A 16 7.56 -0.74 -1.50
N ARG A 17 7.80 -1.70 -2.39
CA ARG A 17 8.88 -1.62 -3.39
C ARG A 17 8.75 -0.40 -4.30
N TYR A 18 7.54 -0.03 -4.69
CA TYR A 18 7.33 1.14 -5.54
C TYR A 18 7.43 2.44 -4.76
N THR A 19 6.88 2.51 -3.54
CA THR A 19 6.77 3.78 -2.80
C THR A 19 8.04 4.14 -2.04
N GLU A 20 8.77 3.15 -1.51
CA GLU A 20 9.99 3.36 -0.72
C GLU A 20 11.24 3.19 -1.59
N ASP A 21 11.43 2.03 -2.22
CA ASP A 21 12.69 1.74 -2.93
C ASP A 21 12.85 2.56 -4.21
N ARG A 22 11.73 2.81 -4.91
CA ARG A 22 11.73 3.49 -6.21
C ARG A 22 11.19 4.92 -6.15
N ASN A 23 10.60 5.33 -5.03
CA ASN A 23 9.92 6.61 -4.88
C ASN A 23 8.92 6.90 -6.02
N VAL A 24 8.24 5.86 -6.50
CA VAL A 24 7.27 5.90 -7.59
C VAL A 24 5.87 5.97 -7.02
N ILE A 25 5.06 6.86 -7.60
CA ILE A 25 3.66 6.99 -7.24
C ILE A 25 2.90 5.73 -7.67
N TYR A 26 2.24 5.08 -6.72
CA TYR A 26 1.56 3.82 -6.94
C TYR A 26 0.03 3.99 -7.09
N TRP A 27 -0.52 3.54 -8.23
CA TRP A 27 -1.94 3.69 -8.60
C TRP A 27 -2.65 2.34 -8.85
N TRP A 28 -1.91 1.24 -8.80
CA TRP A 28 -2.33 -0.05 -9.32
C TRP A 28 -3.10 -0.87 -8.28
N ARG A 29 -3.60 -2.04 -8.69
CA ARG A 29 -4.27 -3.04 -7.81
C ARG A 29 -5.37 -2.45 -6.91
N ARG A 30 -6.26 -1.63 -7.48
CA ARG A 30 -7.27 -0.85 -6.72
C ARG A 30 -8.08 -1.67 -5.72
N ALA A 31 -8.56 -2.86 -6.08
CA ALA A 31 -9.33 -3.71 -5.15
C ALA A 31 -8.48 -4.17 -3.95
N SER A 32 -7.24 -4.59 -4.20
CA SER A 32 -6.30 -4.98 -3.14
C SER A 32 -5.90 -3.78 -2.28
N MET A 33 -5.62 -2.62 -2.89
CA MET A 33 -5.26 -1.40 -2.16
C MET A 33 -6.43 -0.86 -1.32
N ALA A 34 -7.65 -0.93 -1.84
CA ALA A 34 -8.84 -0.56 -1.08
C ALA A 34 -8.98 -1.47 0.15
N LYS A 35 -8.79 -2.78 -0.01
CA LYS A 35 -8.86 -3.71 1.13
C LYS A 35 -7.72 -3.49 2.13
N LEU A 36 -6.49 -3.28 1.65
CA LEU A 36 -5.34 -2.96 2.51
C LEU A 36 -5.55 -1.64 3.26
N ALA A 37 -6.19 -0.65 2.64
CA ALA A 37 -6.52 0.61 3.28
C ALA A 37 -7.63 0.47 4.32
N GLU A 38 -8.65 -0.34 4.04
CA GLU A 38 -9.71 -0.68 4.99
C GLU A 38 -9.15 -1.31 6.27
N ILE A 39 -8.10 -2.13 6.16
CA ILE A 39 -7.42 -2.76 7.30
C ILE A 39 -6.21 -1.98 7.83
N GLY A 40 -6.00 -0.74 7.37
CA GLY A 40 -4.97 0.18 7.88
C GLY A 40 -3.52 -0.08 7.46
N LEU A 41 -3.29 -0.97 6.48
CA LEU A 41 -1.94 -1.32 5.99
C LEU A 41 -1.47 -0.46 4.80
N ALA A 42 -2.41 0.19 4.13
CA ALA A 42 -2.14 1.18 3.10
C ALA A 42 -3.01 2.42 3.35
N GLU A 43 -2.70 3.53 2.71
CA GLU A 43 -3.57 4.70 2.72
C GLU A 43 -3.44 5.45 1.40
N THR A 44 -4.46 6.25 1.07
CA THR A 44 -4.32 7.21 -0.02
C THR A 44 -3.62 8.47 0.47
N TYR A 45 -2.79 9.07 -0.36
CA TYR A 45 -2.07 10.29 -0.02
C TYR A 45 -2.02 11.22 -1.21
N ARG A 46 -1.78 12.52 -0.97
CA ARG A 46 -1.66 13.52 -2.04
C ARG A 46 -0.22 14.04 -2.12
N PRO A 47 0.65 13.44 -2.95
CA PRO A 47 1.98 13.99 -3.17
C PRO A 47 1.90 15.34 -3.89
N ALA A 48 2.91 16.19 -3.68
CA ALA A 48 2.97 17.53 -4.27
C ALA A 48 2.93 17.52 -5.81
N SER A 49 3.44 16.44 -6.43
CA SER A 49 3.41 16.22 -7.88
C SER A 49 2.04 15.83 -8.43
N VAL A 50 1.04 15.54 -7.58
CA VAL A 50 -0.32 15.20 -8.01
C VAL A 50 -1.24 16.41 -7.85
N SER A 51 -1.83 16.83 -8.97
CA SER A 51 -2.77 17.95 -9.03
C SER A 51 -3.94 17.79 -8.05
N ARG A 52 -4.37 18.90 -7.44
CA ARG A 52 -5.54 18.97 -6.53
C ARG A 52 -6.86 18.60 -7.21
N THR A 53 -6.95 18.73 -8.53
CA THR A 53 -8.16 18.39 -9.31
C THR A 53 -8.28 16.89 -9.61
N ARG A 54 -7.24 16.11 -9.32
CA ARG A 54 -7.24 14.67 -9.57
C ARG A 54 -8.13 13.97 -8.53
N LYS A 55 -9.18 13.30 -9.03
CA LYS A 55 -10.16 12.59 -8.20
C LYS A 55 -9.60 11.32 -7.56
N MET A 56 -8.73 10.62 -8.27
CA MET A 56 -8.06 9.43 -7.75
C MET A 56 -6.76 9.83 -7.08
N LEU A 57 -6.53 9.34 -5.86
CA LEU A 57 -5.28 9.53 -5.13
C LEU A 57 -4.43 8.25 -5.21
N PRO A 58 -3.10 8.39 -5.23
CA PRO A 58 -2.21 7.25 -5.14
C PRO A 58 -2.21 6.66 -3.73
N TYR A 59 -1.70 5.43 -3.64
CA TYR A 59 -1.54 4.72 -2.39
C TYR A 59 -0.10 4.78 -1.90
N ARG A 60 0.07 4.81 -0.57
CA ARG A 60 1.34 4.59 0.12
C ARG A 60 1.19 3.55 1.22
N ILE A 61 2.31 2.88 1.56
CA ILE A 61 2.35 1.95 2.67
C ILE A 61 2.34 2.70 4.01
N THR A 62 1.57 2.19 4.98
CA THR A 62 1.54 2.76 6.34
C THR A 62 2.63 2.11 7.22
N PRO A 63 2.94 2.67 8.40
CA PRO A 63 3.82 1.99 9.36
C PRO A 63 3.33 0.59 9.73
N ALA A 64 2.02 0.39 9.89
CA ALA A 64 1.44 -0.92 10.15
C ALA A 64 1.60 -1.87 8.95
N GLY A 65 1.45 -1.36 7.72
CA GLY A 65 1.73 -2.12 6.49
C GLY A 65 3.15 -2.63 6.42
N ARG A 66 4.13 -1.80 6.82
CA ARG A 66 5.54 -2.20 6.92
C ARG A 66 5.74 -3.32 7.95
N ALA A 67 5.20 -3.14 9.16
CA ALA A 67 5.31 -4.15 10.20
C ALA A 67 4.72 -5.51 9.76
N ALA A 68 3.57 -5.50 9.10
CA ALA A 68 2.92 -6.71 8.59
C ALA A 68 3.75 -7.47 7.52
N LEU A 69 4.67 -6.79 6.81
CA LEU A 69 5.60 -7.44 5.88
C LEU A 69 6.80 -8.07 6.58
N THR A 70 7.22 -7.50 7.71
CA THR A 70 8.33 -8.03 8.53
C THR A 70 7.88 -9.23 9.34
N GLU A 71 6.73 -9.17 10.00
CA GLU A 71 6.18 -10.27 10.81
C GLU A 71 5.92 -11.55 9.99
N GLY A 72 5.65 -11.40 8.68
CA GLY A 72 5.46 -12.52 7.77
C GLY A 72 6.75 -13.09 7.15
N LYS A 73 7.94 -12.65 7.57
CA LYS A 73 9.24 -13.22 7.15
C LYS A 73 9.84 -14.20 8.17
N ASP A 74 9.28 -14.26 9.38
CA ASP A 74 9.75 -15.12 10.48
C ASP A 74 9.00 -16.46 10.59
N GLU A 75 8.27 -16.87 9.54
CA GLU A 75 7.60 -18.19 9.43
C GLU A 75 8.15 -19.02 8.27
#